data_AF-A0A0C2MBR5-F1
#
_entry.id   AF-A0A0C2MBR5-F1
#
_cell.length_a   1.000
_cell.length_b   1.000
_cell.length_c   1.000
_cell.angle_alpha   90.00
_cell.angle_beta   90.00
_cell.angle_gamma   90.00
#
_symmetry.space_group_name_H-M   'P 1'
#
loop_
_entity.id
_entity.type
_entity.pdbx_description
1 polymer ?
#
loop_
_entity_poly.entity_id
_entity_poly.type
_entity_poly.pdbx_seq_one_letter_code
_entity_poly.pdbx_strand_id
1 'polypeptide(L)'
;MTSQYFFKAGRYELIPELSKSILSLFEIEENYQELSSTHDQIKKAYDKIMEMMGKRFLGTYYRVSFFGSGFNETHGCEYIYKEPKLTSLPEIVERLKKIHTNPTRTLKIIQESSKLKWRDLDQKNDYIQINVVQPHFPEGKETKSQFLTHHNIGTFALETPFSLTGKTHGSVTDQCRRITLFKTAQKFPYVKKRILIIKKEVIELSPIQVINDFILGGNRSDRVPTKRVEKRRRIQDP
;
A
#
# COMPACT_ATOMS: atom_id res chain seq x y z
N MET A 1 15.92 21.89 -5.74
CA MET A 1 14.59 22.03 -5.06
C MET A 1 13.78 20.72 -5.02
N THR A 2 13.75 19.91 -6.09
CA THR A 2 13.01 18.63 -6.12
C THR A 2 13.51 17.58 -5.13
N SER A 3 14.83 17.46 -4.95
CA SER A 3 15.45 16.52 -3.98
C SER A 3 14.94 16.69 -2.55
N GLN A 4 14.73 17.94 -2.11
CA GLN A 4 14.24 18.26 -0.77
C GLN A 4 12.82 17.71 -0.51
N TYR A 5 11.94 17.72 -1.52
CA TYR A 5 10.59 17.17 -1.37
C TYR A 5 10.60 15.65 -1.22
N PHE A 6 11.44 14.94 -1.99
CA PHE A 6 11.60 13.49 -1.85
C PHE A 6 12.20 13.12 -0.50
N PHE A 7 13.17 13.89 -0.01
CA PHE A 7 13.75 13.71 1.31
C PHE A 7 12.71 13.87 2.42
N LYS A 8 11.92 14.95 2.39
CA LYS A 8 10.82 15.19 3.35
C LYS A 8 9.72 14.11 3.26
N ALA A 9 9.49 13.56 2.07
CA ALA A 9 8.53 12.48 1.85
C ALA A 9 9.05 11.09 2.27
N GLY A 10 10.29 10.97 2.75
CA GLY A 10 10.91 9.69 3.11
C GLY A 10 11.25 8.78 1.93
N ARG A 11 11.31 9.34 0.72
CA ARG A 11 11.58 8.64 -0.56
C ARG A 11 13.02 8.89 -1.00
N TYR A 12 13.95 8.46 -0.17
CA TYR A 12 15.37 8.69 -0.34
C TYR A 12 15.92 8.01 -1.60
N GLU A 13 15.36 6.86 -1.99
CA GLU A 13 15.78 6.06 -3.15
C GLU A 13 15.67 6.83 -4.48
N LEU A 14 14.78 7.82 -4.56
CA LEU A 14 14.58 8.62 -5.76
C LEU A 14 15.63 9.71 -5.93
N ILE A 15 16.33 10.09 -4.86
CA ILE A 15 17.30 11.19 -4.90
C ILE A 15 18.48 10.81 -5.82
N PRO A 16 19.17 9.67 -5.63
CA PRO A 16 20.25 9.27 -6.53
C PRO A 16 19.79 9.08 -7.98
N GLU A 17 18.60 8.51 -8.19
CA GLU A 17 18.07 8.26 -9.53
C GLU A 17 17.84 9.57 -10.30
N LEU A 18 17.19 10.55 -9.67
CA LEU A 18 16.90 11.84 -10.28
C LEU A 18 18.15 12.71 -10.44
N SER A 19 19.12 12.58 -9.53
CA SER A 19 20.38 13.33 -9.60
C SER A 19 21.23 12.94 -10.81
N LYS A 20 21.09 11.73 -11.37
CA LYS A 20 21.88 11.31 -12.54
C LYS A 20 21.77 12.28 -13.72
N SER A 21 20.55 12.78 -13.99
CA SER A 21 20.31 13.69 -15.10
C SER A 21 20.88 15.09 -14.89
N ILE A 22 21.00 15.56 -13.64
CA ILE A 22 21.53 16.90 -13.35
C ILE A 22 23.04 16.89 -13.19
N LEU A 23 23.61 15.79 -12.66
CA LEU A 23 25.05 15.59 -12.56
C LEU A 23 25.71 15.71 -13.94
N SER A 24 25.15 15.07 -14.98
CA SER A 24 25.70 15.17 -16.33
C SER A 24 25.71 16.60 -16.88
N LEU A 25 24.75 17.45 -16.49
CA LEU A 25 24.74 18.85 -16.90
C LEU A 25 25.84 19.65 -16.18
N PHE A 26 25.97 19.46 -14.86
CA PHE A 26 27.01 20.12 -14.08
C PHE A 26 28.43 19.68 -14.45
N GLU A 27 28.62 18.45 -14.92
CA GLU A 27 29.89 17.97 -15.49
C GLU A 27 30.28 18.75 -16.75
N ILE A 28 29.32 18.97 -17.67
CA ILE A 28 29.56 19.74 -18.91
C ILE A 28 29.87 21.21 -18.61
N GLU A 29 29.18 21.79 -17.63
CA GLU A 29 29.38 23.18 -17.21
C GLU A 29 30.60 23.36 -16.28
N GLU A 30 31.31 22.28 -15.94
CA GLU A 30 32.40 22.26 -14.96
C GLU A 30 32.00 22.90 -13.61
N ASN A 31 30.73 22.76 -13.23
CA ASN A 31 30.19 23.31 -11.99
C ASN A 31 30.47 22.38 -10.80
N TYR A 32 31.75 22.32 -10.40
CA TYR A 32 32.23 21.44 -9.33
C TYR A 32 31.56 21.71 -7.97
N GLN A 33 31.11 22.93 -7.73
CA GLN A 33 30.40 23.30 -6.50
C GLN A 33 29.04 22.59 -6.41
N GLU A 34 28.24 22.63 -7.48
CA GLU A 34 26.94 21.94 -7.53
C GLU A 34 27.10 20.43 -7.62
N LEU A 35 28.15 19.92 -8.27
CA LEU A 35 28.50 18.49 -8.23
C LEU A 35 28.74 18.01 -6.80
N SER A 36 29.62 18.71 -6.06
CA SER A 36 29.93 18.39 -4.66
C SER A 36 28.67 18.41 -3.78
N SER A 37 27.86 19.46 -3.90
CA SER A 37 26.58 19.59 -3.19
C SER A 37 25.60 18.45 -3.52
N THR A 38 25.49 18.07 -4.79
CA THR A 38 24.60 17.00 -5.25
C THR A 38 25.06 15.63 -4.74
N HIS A 39 26.36 15.35 -4.76
CA HIS A 39 26.91 14.11 -4.19
C HIS A 39 26.72 14.02 -2.68
N ASP A 40 26.85 15.13 -1.94
CA ASP A 40 26.54 15.17 -0.51
C ASP A 40 25.06 14.86 -0.24
N GLN A 41 24.14 15.36 -1.06
CA GLN A 41 22.71 15.01 -0.96
C GLN A 41 22.46 13.51 -1.21
N ILE A 42 23.14 12.92 -2.20
CA ILE A 42 23.06 11.49 -2.49
C ILE A 42 23.58 10.66 -1.30
N LYS A 43 24.73 11.04 -0.73
CA LYS A 43 25.28 10.41 0.47
C LYS A 43 24.28 10.46 1.62
N LYS A 44 23.75 11.64 1.92
CA LYS A 44 22.73 11.84 2.98
C LYS A 44 21.49 10.99 2.76
N ALA A 45 21.06 10.79 1.51
CA ALA A 45 19.93 9.93 1.17
C ALA A 45 20.22 8.46 1.53
N TYR A 46 21.39 7.93 1.16
CA TYR A 46 21.79 6.57 1.51
C TYR A 46 21.97 6.37 3.02
N ASP A 47 22.61 7.33 3.69
CA ASP A 47 22.75 7.33 5.15
C ASP A 47 21.37 7.21 5.82
N LYS A 48 20.36 7.95 5.33
CA LYS A 48 18.97 7.87 5.83
C LYS A 48 18.26 6.56 5.50
N ILE A 49 18.52 5.94 4.35
CA ILE A 49 17.96 4.61 4.02
C ILE A 49 18.45 3.58 5.05
N MET A 50 19.74 3.61 5.37
CA MET A 50 20.34 2.71 6.36
C MET A 50 19.79 2.96 7.76
N GLU A 51 19.71 4.22 8.20
CA GLU A 51 19.16 4.61 9.50
C GLU A 51 17.71 4.16 9.69
N MET A 52 16.89 4.28 8.64
CA MET A 52 15.45 4.07 8.70
C MET A 52 15.02 2.66 8.23
N MET A 53 15.96 1.76 8.00
CA MET A 53 15.67 0.39 7.57
C MET A 53 14.74 -0.31 8.57
N GLY A 54 13.61 -0.82 8.10
CA GLY A 54 12.61 -1.47 8.95
C GLY A 54 11.69 -0.50 9.72
N LYS A 55 11.96 0.81 9.69
CA LYS A 55 11.25 1.82 10.50
C LYS A 55 10.45 2.84 9.67
N ARG A 56 10.47 2.75 8.32
CA ARG A 56 9.74 3.68 7.45
C ARG A 56 8.29 3.27 7.25
N PHE A 57 7.39 4.20 7.55
CA PHE A 57 5.95 4.09 7.29
C PHE A 57 5.55 5.05 6.18
N LEU A 58 5.45 4.55 4.95
CA LEU A 58 5.21 5.37 3.76
C LEU A 58 3.71 5.60 3.46
N GLY A 59 2.83 5.01 4.26
CA GLY A 59 1.38 5.28 4.30
C GLY A 59 0.53 4.04 4.47
N THR A 60 -0.74 4.25 4.77
CA THR A 60 -1.79 3.22 4.80
C THR A 60 -2.77 3.44 3.66
N TYR A 61 -3.45 2.39 3.23
CA TYR A 61 -4.37 2.44 2.09
C TYR A 61 -5.76 1.97 2.48
N TYR A 62 -6.77 2.68 1.98
CA TYR A 62 -8.17 2.39 2.26
C TYR A 62 -8.98 2.36 0.97
N ARG A 63 -9.80 1.34 0.79
CA ARG A 63 -10.88 1.37 -0.20
C ARG A 63 -12.03 2.17 0.38
N VAL A 64 -12.49 3.18 -0.35
CA VAL A 64 -13.60 4.05 0.05
C VAL A 64 -14.61 4.12 -1.09
N SER A 65 -15.86 3.78 -0.79
CA SER A 65 -16.97 3.79 -1.74
C SER A 65 -18.11 4.66 -1.24
N PHE A 66 -18.73 5.41 -2.14
CA PHE A 66 -19.76 6.39 -1.82
C PHE A 66 -21.11 5.94 -2.40
N PHE A 67 -22.17 5.95 -1.59
CA PHE A 67 -23.54 5.64 -2.02
C PHE A 67 -24.50 6.61 -1.38
N GLY A 68 -25.51 7.07 -2.11
CA GLY A 68 -26.38 8.17 -1.67
C GLY A 68 -26.43 9.32 -2.67
N SER A 69 -27.58 9.97 -2.76
CA SER A 69 -27.77 11.11 -3.68
C SER A 69 -27.00 12.35 -3.23
N GLY A 70 -26.66 12.49 -1.94
CA GLY A 70 -25.86 13.61 -1.44
C GLY A 70 -24.44 13.68 -1.99
N PHE A 71 -23.97 12.61 -2.65
CA PHE A 71 -22.65 12.51 -3.25
C PHE A 71 -22.60 12.94 -4.72
N ASN A 72 -23.74 13.23 -5.36
CA ASN A 72 -23.85 13.66 -6.75
C ASN A 72 -23.01 12.76 -7.68
N GLU A 73 -22.05 13.32 -8.40
CA GLU A 73 -21.15 12.62 -9.33
C GLU A 73 -20.30 11.52 -8.69
N THR A 74 -20.08 11.60 -7.37
CA THR A 74 -19.33 10.57 -6.63
C THR A 74 -20.19 9.39 -6.19
N HIS A 75 -21.52 9.45 -6.40
CA HIS A 75 -22.41 8.32 -6.15
C HIS A 75 -21.98 7.08 -6.95
N GLY A 76 -21.80 5.96 -6.25
CA GLY A 76 -21.37 4.69 -6.83
C GLY A 76 -19.88 4.62 -7.18
N CYS A 77 -19.12 5.70 -6.99
CA CYS A 77 -17.69 5.70 -7.24
C CYS A 77 -16.92 5.05 -6.08
N GLU A 78 -15.80 4.43 -6.45
CA GLU A 78 -14.90 3.77 -5.51
C GLU A 78 -13.46 4.19 -5.75
N TYR A 79 -12.76 4.47 -4.66
CA TYR A 79 -11.40 4.99 -4.70
C TYR A 79 -10.51 4.22 -3.75
N ILE A 80 -9.22 4.18 -4.07
CA ILE A 80 -8.19 3.91 -3.08
C ILE A 80 -7.68 5.24 -2.55
N TYR A 81 -7.72 5.40 -1.24
CA TYR A 81 -7.16 6.52 -0.49
C TYR A 81 -5.79 6.14 0.05
N LYS A 82 -4.82 7.04 -0.08
CA LYS A 82 -3.52 6.94 0.57
C LYS A 82 -3.45 7.92 1.74
N GLU A 83 -3.37 7.38 2.94
CA GLU A 83 -3.20 8.14 4.18
C GLU A 83 -1.73 8.19 4.61
N PRO A 84 -1.32 9.22 5.36
CA PRO A 84 0.06 9.34 5.84
C PRO A 84 0.36 8.33 6.97
N LYS A 85 1.61 7.87 7.05
CA LYS A 85 2.15 7.10 8.18
C LYS A 85 1.29 5.88 8.53
N LEU A 86 0.75 5.84 9.74
CA LEU A 86 -0.03 4.76 10.36
C LEU A 86 -1.46 5.23 10.69
N THR A 87 -2.06 6.08 9.84
CA THR A 87 -3.44 6.51 10.05
C THR A 87 -4.35 5.30 10.19
N SER A 88 -5.04 5.23 11.33
CA SER A 88 -5.93 4.14 11.71
C SER A 88 -7.30 4.24 11.03
N LEU A 89 -8.06 3.14 11.01
CA LEU A 89 -9.40 3.12 10.45
C LEU A 89 -10.34 4.14 11.13
N PRO A 90 -10.35 4.26 12.48
CA PRO A 90 -11.16 5.28 13.15
C PRO A 90 -10.82 6.72 12.71
N GLU A 91 -9.54 7.05 12.53
CA GLU A 91 -9.12 8.40 12.12
C GLU A 91 -9.65 8.78 10.74
N ILE A 92 -9.51 7.90 9.74
CA ILE A 92 -10.05 8.18 8.39
C ILE A 92 -11.58 8.21 8.41
N VAL A 93 -12.22 7.35 9.20
CA VAL A 93 -13.68 7.32 9.36
C VAL A 93 -14.18 8.66 9.91
N GLU A 94 -13.58 9.15 11.00
CA GLU A 94 -13.97 10.43 11.62
C GLU A 94 -13.75 11.60 10.65
N ARG A 95 -12.59 11.63 9.98
CA ARG A 95 -12.28 12.67 9.00
C ARG A 95 -13.28 12.68 7.84
N LEU A 96 -13.62 11.52 7.29
CA LEU A 96 -14.60 11.42 6.19
C LEU A 96 -16.01 11.75 6.66
N LYS A 97 -16.40 11.35 7.87
CA LYS A 97 -17.67 11.79 8.47
C LYS A 97 -17.73 13.32 8.50
N LYS A 98 -16.73 13.97 9.08
CA LYS A 98 -16.69 15.44 9.21
C LYS A 98 -16.77 16.17 7.86
N ILE A 99 -16.11 15.64 6.82
CA ILE A 99 -16.11 16.24 5.47
C ILE A 99 -17.48 16.08 4.78
N HIS A 100 -18.15 14.95 5.00
CA HIS A 100 -19.37 14.57 4.28
C HIS A 100 -20.65 14.68 5.12
N THR A 101 -20.59 15.26 6.32
CA THR A 101 -21.78 15.57 7.10
C THR A 101 -22.66 16.56 6.33
N ASN A 102 -23.94 16.23 6.20
CA ASN A 102 -24.95 17.06 5.53
C ASN A 102 -26.10 17.35 6.52
N PRO A 103 -26.60 18.59 6.61
CA PRO A 103 -27.74 18.92 7.48
C PRO A 103 -29.05 18.22 7.08
N THR A 104 -29.20 17.83 5.81
CA THR A 104 -30.45 17.28 5.26
C THR A 104 -30.51 15.76 5.24
N ARG A 105 -29.37 15.07 5.38
CA ARG A 105 -29.26 13.62 5.21
C ARG A 105 -28.34 13.02 6.24
N THR A 106 -28.73 11.86 6.78
CA THR A 106 -27.90 11.13 7.74
C THR A 106 -26.84 10.32 7.01
N LEU A 107 -25.58 10.48 7.43
CA LEU A 107 -24.44 9.72 6.92
C LEU A 107 -24.20 8.45 7.78
N LYS A 108 -24.18 7.29 7.12
CA LYS A 108 -23.89 5.97 7.73
C LYS A 108 -22.54 5.45 7.22
N ILE A 109 -21.72 4.93 8.13
CA ILE A 109 -20.44 4.32 7.77
C ILE A 109 -20.59 2.80 7.83
N ILE A 110 -20.17 2.14 6.75
CA ILE A 110 -20.18 0.68 6.62
C ILE A 110 -18.73 0.21 6.64
N GLN A 111 -18.41 -0.71 7.56
CA GLN A 111 -17.05 -1.25 7.71
C GLN A 111 -16.97 -2.71 7.26
N GLU A 112 -18.12 -3.36 7.12
CA GLU A 112 -18.27 -4.67 6.52
C GLU A 112 -17.73 -4.61 5.08
N SER A 113 -17.00 -5.65 4.67
CA SER A 113 -16.42 -5.76 3.33
C SER A 113 -17.38 -6.34 2.30
N SER A 114 -18.61 -6.65 2.68
CA SER A 114 -19.62 -7.24 1.82
C SER A 114 -19.95 -6.33 0.63
N LYS A 115 -20.33 -6.95 -0.50
CA LYS A 115 -20.70 -6.21 -1.71
C LYS A 115 -22.04 -5.52 -1.47
N LEU A 116 -22.02 -4.20 -1.36
CA LEU A 116 -23.23 -3.39 -1.25
C LEU A 116 -23.93 -3.24 -2.60
N LYS A 117 -25.25 -3.30 -2.58
CA LYS A 117 -26.10 -2.92 -3.72
C LYS A 117 -26.93 -1.73 -3.28
N TRP A 118 -26.89 -0.65 -4.06
CA TRP A 118 -27.64 0.58 -3.76
C TRP A 118 -29.15 0.35 -3.58
N ARG A 119 -29.71 -0.62 -4.30
CA ARG A 119 -31.14 -0.98 -4.24
C ARG A 119 -31.56 -1.52 -2.86
N ASP A 120 -30.61 -2.11 -2.14
CA ASP A 120 -30.86 -2.75 -0.85
C ASP A 120 -30.63 -1.79 0.33
N LEU A 121 -30.19 -0.55 0.06
CA LEU A 121 -29.93 0.49 1.06
C LEU A 121 -31.11 1.47 1.14
N ASP A 122 -31.32 2.10 2.31
CA ASP A 122 -32.34 3.14 2.47
C ASP A 122 -31.89 4.43 1.77
N GLN A 123 -32.56 4.78 0.67
CA GLN A 123 -32.20 5.90 -0.18
C GLN A 123 -32.39 7.29 0.46
N LYS A 124 -32.95 7.37 1.68
CA LYS A 124 -32.99 8.60 2.48
C LYS A 124 -31.63 8.94 3.11
N ASN A 125 -30.74 7.96 3.27
CA ASN A 125 -29.43 8.13 3.88
C ASN A 125 -28.32 8.17 2.84
N ASP A 126 -27.18 8.70 3.26
CA ASP A 126 -25.91 8.58 2.54
C ASP A 126 -25.01 7.58 3.26
N TYR A 127 -24.21 6.84 2.51
CA TYR A 127 -23.37 5.75 2.99
C TYR A 127 -21.95 5.88 2.45
N ILE A 128 -20.98 5.69 3.33
CA ILE A 128 -19.58 5.50 2.93
C ILE A 128 -19.13 4.14 3.44
N GLN A 129 -18.69 3.28 2.52
CA GLN A 129 -18.06 2.00 2.86
C GLN A 129 -16.55 2.17 2.89
N ILE A 130 -15.90 1.79 3.98
CA ILE A 130 -14.45 1.96 4.18
C ILE A 130 -13.84 0.63 4.60
N ASN A 131 -12.82 0.15 3.87
CA ASN A 131 -12.07 -1.04 4.22
C ASN A 131 -10.56 -0.79 4.10
N VAL A 132 -9.76 -1.34 5.02
CA VAL A 132 -8.30 -1.35 4.90
C VAL A 132 -7.90 -2.24 3.72
N VAL A 133 -6.96 -1.79 2.91
CA VAL A 133 -6.39 -2.61 1.82
C VAL A 133 -4.88 -2.60 1.86
N GLN A 134 -4.26 -3.64 1.31
CA GLN A 134 -2.81 -3.74 1.21
C GLN A 134 -2.35 -3.69 -0.25
N PRO A 135 -1.19 -3.10 -0.57
CA PRO A 135 -0.60 -3.21 -1.90
C PRO A 135 -0.47 -4.68 -2.31
N HIS A 136 -0.92 -5.02 -3.52
CA HIS A 136 -0.85 -6.37 -4.05
C HIS A 136 0.16 -6.43 -5.20
N PHE A 137 1.00 -7.45 -5.17
CA PHE A 137 2.03 -7.72 -6.18
C PHE A 137 1.73 -9.07 -6.84
N PRO A 138 1.90 -9.19 -8.17
CA PRO A 138 1.85 -10.48 -8.83
C PRO A 138 2.86 -11.46 -8.22
N GLU A 139 2.56 -12.75 -8.28
CA GLU A 139 3.46 -13.80 -7.82
C GLU A 139 4.86 -13.65 -8.44
N GLY A 140 5.89 -13.88 -7.64
CA GLY A 140 7.29 -13.71 -8.04
C GLY A 140 7.78 -12.26 -8.11
N LYS A 141 6.91 -11.25 -7.94
CA LYS A 141 7.28 -9.83 -7.87
C LYS A 141 7.17 -9.23 -6.47
N GLU A 142 6.95 -10.07 -5.47
CA GLU A 142 6.96 -9.66 -4.07
C GLU A 142 8.33 -9.11 -3.67
N THR A 143 8.33 -8.08 -2.84
CA THR A 143 9.56 -7.44 -2.37
C THR A 143 9.46 -7.13 -0.89
N LYS A 144 10.56 -7.35 -0.17
CA LYS A 144 10.68 -6.94 1.24
C LYS A 144 11.06 -5.46 1.38
N SER A 145 11.31 -4.76 0.28
CA SER A 145 11.68 -3.35 0.31
C SER A 145 10.49 -2.48 0.73
N GLN A 146 10.66 -1.73 1.83
CA GLN A 146 9.65 -0.77 2.31
C GLN A 146 9.33 0.29 1.27
N PHE A 147 10.31 0.68 0.44
CA PHE A 147 10.12 1.65 -0.62
C PHE A 147 9.32 1.08 -1.79
N LEU A 148 9.74 -0.08 -2.33
CA LEU A 148 9.09 -0.66 -3.51
C LEU A 148 7.66 -1.12 -3.22
N THR A 149 7.38 -1.52 -1.98
CA THR A 149 6.00 -1.82 -1.54
C THR A 149 5.06 -0.61 -1.54
N HIS A 150 5.59 0.61 -1.65
CA HIS A 150 4.83 1.87 -1.59
C HIS A 150 5.16 2.85 -2.73
N HIS A 151 5.87 2.39 -3.76
CA HIS A 151 6.27 3.19 -4.90
C HIS A 151 5.85 2.52 -6.21
N ASN A 152 5.19 3.28 -7.08
CA ASN A 152 4.62 2.81 -8.33
C ASN A 152 3.67 1.61 -8.18
N ILE A 153 2.86 1.63 -7.11
CA ILE A 153 1.85 0.59 -6.84
C ILE A 153 0.48 1.00 -7.37
N GLY A 154 -0.25 0.06 -7.98
CA GLY A 154 -1.57 0.35 -8.58
C GLY A 154 -2.63 -0.73 -8.35
N THR A 155 -2.28 -1.80 -7.66
CA THR A 155 -3.18 -2.90 -7.33
C THR A 155 -3.21 -3.11 -5.83
N PHE A 156 -4.40 -3.29 -5.27
CA PHE A 156 -4.61 -3.41 -3.84
C PHE A 156 -5.51 -4.61 -3.53
N ALA A 157 -5.22 -5.34 -2.46
CA ALA A 157 -6.00 -6.48 -2.01
C ALA A 157 -6.79 -6.13 -0.74
N LEU A 158 -8.05 -6.57 -0.71
CA LEU A 158 -8.87 -6.71 0.48
C LEU A 158 -9.11 -8.20 0.71
N GLU A 159 -8.67 -8.71 1.85
CA GLU A 159 -8.94 -10.07 2.27
C GLU A 159 -10.20 -10.09 3.14
N THR A 160 -11.09 -11.04 2.89
CA THR A 160 -12.32 -11.22 3.66
C THR A 160 -12.49 -12.71 3.99
N PRO A 161 -12.51 -13.09 5.27
CA PRO A 161 -12.79 -14.46 5.67
C PRO A 161 -14.26 -14.79 5.42
N PHE A 162 -14.53 -16.03 5.00
CA PHE A 162 -15.87 -16.60 4.94
C PHE A 162 -15.82 -18.12 5.18
N SER A 163 -16.90 -18.73 5.65
CA SER A 163 -17.03 -20.18 5.82
C SER A 163 -17.77 -20.81 4.64
N LEU A 164 -17.63 -22.12 4.45
CA LEU A 164 -18.46 -22.90 3.50
C LEU A 164 -19.96 -22.76 3.75
N THR A 165 -20.34 -22.46 5.00
CA THR A 165 -21.74 -22.21 5.42
C THR A 165 -22.19 -20.75 5.23
N GLY A 166 -21.34 -19.88 4.67
CA GLY A 166 -21.65 -18.48 4.38
C GLY A 166 -21.50 -17.51 5.56
N LYS A 167 -21.09 -17.97 6.74
CA LYS A 167 -20.75 -17.11 7.88
C LYS A 167 -19.36 -16.48 7.66
N THR A 168 -19.05 -15.39 8.36
CA THR A 168 -17.73 -14.75 8.27
C THR A 168 -16.61 -15.60 8.88
N HIS A 169 -16.91 -16.29 9.98
CA HIS A 169 -15.97 -17.16 10.67
C HIS A 169 -16.54 -18.58 10.82
N GLY A 170 -15.68 -19.57 10.59
CA GLY A 170 -15.98 -21.00 10.75
C GLY A 170 -14.84 -21.74 11.46
N SER A 171 -14.92 -23.07 11.49
CA SER A 171 -13.81 -23.93 11.93
C SER A 171 -12.64 -23.81 10.95
N VAL A 172 -11.43 -24.23 11.35
CA VAL A 172 -10.25 -24.21 10.47
C VAL A 172 -10.49 -25.03 9.19
N THR A 173 -11.25 -26.13 9.27
CA THR A 173 -11.57 -26.99 8.13
C THR A 173 -12.58 -26.37 7.18
N ASP A 174 -13.34 -25.36 7.64
CA ASP A 174 -14.40 -24.72 6.87
C ASP A 174 -14.08 -23.28 6.44
N GLN A 175 -12.97 -22.72 6.94
CA GLN A 175 -12.59 -21.32 6.75
C GLN A 175 -11.98 -21.11 5.36
N CYS A 176 -12.72 -20.44 4.49
CA CYS A 176 -12.28 -19.94 3.20
C CYS A 176 -11.80 -18.48 3.32
N ARG A 177 -11.12 -18.00 2.28
CA ARG A 177 -10.67 -16.60 2.18
C ARG A 177 -10.96 -16.03 0.80
N ARG A 178 -11.63 -14.88 0.75
CA ARG A 178 -11.85 -14.12 -0.48
C ARG A 178 -10.85 -12.97 -0.55
N ILE A 179 -10.09 -12.91 -1.63
CA ILE A 179 -9.19 -11.81 -1.96
C ILE A 179 -9.84 -10.99 -3.07
N THR A 180 -10.19 -9.74 -2.78
CA THR A 180 -10.68 -8.80 -3.79
C THR A 180 -9.55 -7.88 -4.21
N LEU A 181 -9.15 -7.95 -5.47
CA LEU A 181 -8.13 -7.11 -6.07
C LEU A 181 -8.77 -5.88 -6.70
N PHE A 182 -8.26 -4.71 -6.37
CA PHE A 182 -8.67 -3.42 -6.92
C PHE A 182 -7.53 -2.84 -7.74
N LYS A 183 -7.76 -2.64 -9.04
CA LYS A 183 -6.83 -1.91 -9.91
C LYS A 183 -7.26 -0.46 -10.00
N THR A 184 -6.32 0.44 -9.73
CA THR A 184 -6.52 1.89 -9.77
C THR A 184 -6.18 2.45 -11.15
N ALA A 185 -6.79 3.60 -11.49
CA ALA A 185 -6.55 4.30 -12.75
C ALA A 185 -5.10 4.78 -12.91
N GLN A 186 -4.45 5.07 -11.78
CA GLN A 186 -3.07 5.54 -11.69
C GLN A 186 -2.37 4.93 -10.49
N LYS A 187 -1.04 4.96 -10.48
CA LYS A 187 -0.23 4.39 -9.42
C LYS A 187 0.07 5.40 -8.31
N PHE A 188 0.19 4.94 -7.08
CA PHE A 188 0.74 5.73 -5.98
C PHE A 188 2.27 5.65 -5.96
N PRO A 189 2.97 6.74 -5.57
CA PRO A 189 2.44 8.06 -5.25
C PRO A 189 1.90 8.79 -6.49
N TYR A 190 0.87 9.62 -6.30
CA TYR A 190 0.25 10.43 -7.36
C TYR A 190 -0.02 11.85 -6.84
N VAL A 191 -0.28 12.80 -7.74
CA VAL A 191 -0.63 14.18 -7.39
C VAL A 191 -1.89 14.27 -6.51
N LYS A 192 -2.81 13.32 -6.64
CA LYS A 192 -4.00 13.19 -5.77
C LYS A 192 -3.81 12.09 -4.73
N LYS A 193 -4.35 12.31 -3.53
CA LYS A 193 -4.34 11.33 -2.42
C LYS A 193 -5.36 10.19 -2.58
N ARG A 194 -6.29 10.33 -3.52
CA ARG A 194 -7.27 9.29 -3.88
C ARG A 194 -7.25 9.03 -5.37
N ILE A 195 -7.35 7.77 -5.76
CA ILE A 195 -7.35 7.35 -7.17
C ILE A 195 -8.53 6.41 -7.41
N LEU A 196 -9.25 6.63 -8.51
CA LEU A 196 -10.43 5.84 -8.88
C LEU A 196 -10.03 4.38 -9.13
N ILE A 197 -10.89 3.46 -8.68
CA ILE A 197 -10.80 2.04 -9.00
C ILE A 197 -11.46 1.81 -10.35
N ILE A 198 -10.73 1.19 -11.28
CA ILE A 198 -11.18 0.94 -12.66
C ILE A 198 -11.42 -0.53 -12.95
N LYS A 199 -10.87 -1.44 -12.13
CA LYS A 199 -11.07 -2.89 -12.29
C LYS A 199 -11.14 -3.56 -10.93
N LYS A 200 -11.97 -4.60 -10.85
CA LYS A 200 -12.08 -5.50 -9.71
C LYS A 200 -11.96 -6.94 -10.16
N GLU A 201 -11.20 -7.72 -9.40
CA GLU A 201 -11.07 -9.15 -9.59
C GLU A 201 -11.26 -9.82 -8.23
N VAL A 202 -11.89 -11.00 -8.20
CA VAL A 202 -12.14 -11.75 -6.97
C VAL A 202 -11.49 -13.11 -7.12
N ILE A 203 -10.69 -13.48 -6.12
CA ILE A 203 -10.04 -14.78 -6.00
C ILE A 203 -10.55 -15.39 -4.71
N GLU A 204 -11.07 -16.61 -4.76
CA GLU A 204 -11.52 -17.33 -3.57
C GLU A 204 -10.59 -18.51 -3.32
N LEU A 205 -10.15 -18.64 -2.08
CA LEU A 205 -9.31 -19.74 -1.61
C LEU A 205 -10.17 -20.68 -0.78
N SER A 206 -10.13 -21.96 -1.14
CA SER A 206 -10.72 -23.04 -0.36
C SER A 206 -9.98 -23.23 0.98
N PRO A 207 -10.55 -23.96 1.95
CA PRO A 207 -9.92 -24.14 3.26
C PRO A 207 -8.50 -24.73 3.18
N ILE A 208 -8.29 -25.71 2.29
CA ILE A 208 -6.97 -26.31 2.06
C ILE A 208 -5.97 -25.27 1.51
N GLN A 209 -6.42 -24.43 0.57
CA GLN A 209 -5.58 -23.37 0.01
C GLN A 209 -5.23 -22.30 1.05
N VAL A 210 -6.17 -21.96 1.94
CA VAL A 210 -5.93 -21.04 3.07
C VAL A 210 -4.88 -21.60 4.02
N ILE A 211 -4.97 -22.89 4.36
CA ILE A 211 -3.97 -23.56 5.22
C ILE A 211 -2.60 -23.56 4.55
N ASN A 212 -2.54 -23.92 3.26
CA ASN A 212 -1.28 -23.92 2.51
C ASN A 212 -0.65 -22.53 2.45
N ASP A 213 -1.45 -21.49 2.19
CA ASP A 213 -0.97 -20.11 2.18
C ASP A 213 -0.47 -19.66 3.55
N PHE A 214 -1.15 -20.04 4.63
CA PHE A 214 -0.70 -19.74 5.99
C PHE A 214 0.66 -20.39 6.29
N ILE A 215 0.83 -21.67 5.96
CA ILE A 215 2.07 -22.42 6.18
C ILE A 215 3.21 -21.87 5.32
N LEU A 216 2.95 -21.59 4.03
CA LEU A 216 3.96 -21.08 3.10
C LEU A 216 4.30 -19.60 3.35
N GLY A 217 3.31 -18.80 3.75
CA GLY A 217 3.44 -17.40 4.09
C GLY A 217 4.22 -17.17 5.39
N GLY A 218 3.97 -17.98 6.42
CA GLY A 218 4.76 -17.97 7.67
C GLY A 218 6.24 -18.30 7.45
N ASN A 219 6.53 -19.19 6.50
CA ASN A 219 7.92 -19.53 6.12
C ASN A 219 8.64 -18.44 5.29
N ARG A 220 7.94 -17.41 4.78
CA ARG A 220 8.56 -16.29 4.03
C ARG A 220 9.09 -15.19 4.95
N SER A 221 8.53 -15.02 6.16
CA SER A 221 9.01 -14.07 7.18
C SER A 221 10.27 -14.55 7.91
N ASP A 222 10.43 -15.86 8.11
CA ASP A 222 11.46 -16.44 9.01
C ASP A 222 12.77 -16.90 8.34
N ARG A 223 13.06 -16.48 7.10
CA ARG A 223 14.42 -16.66 6.55
C ARG A 223 15.39 -15.66 7.19
N VAL A 224 15.88 -16.02 8.37
CA VAL A 224 17.15 -15.51 8.92
C VAL A 224 18.24 -15.80 7.88
N PRO A 225 19.07 -14.82 7.46
CA PRO A 225 20.18 -15.12 6.57
C PRO A 225 21.18 -16.00 7.33
N THR A 226 21.21 -17.28 7.01
CA THR A 226 22.27 -18.20 7.44
C THR A 226 23.59 -17.64 6.90
N LYS A 227 24.41 -17.09 7.80
CA LYS A 227 25.78 -16.70 7.48
C LYS A 227 26.48 -17.93 6.90
N ARG A 228 26.84 -17.85 5.62
CA ARG A 228 27.73 -18.81 4.96
C ARG A 228 29.10 -18.68 5.64
N VAL A 229 29.37 -19.56 6.61
CA VAL A 229 30.70 -19.69 7.18
C VAL A 229 31.56 -20.40 6.14
N GLU A 230 32.26 -19.62 5.30
CA GLU A 230 33.38 -20.14 4.53
C GLU A 230 34.52 -20.47 5.50
N LYS A 231 34.56 -21.71 5.99
CA LYS A 231 35.79 -22.29 6.53
C LYS A 231 36.74 -22.52 5.36
N ARG A 232 37.58 -21.53 5.04
CA ARG A 232 38.83 -21.77 4.32
C ARG A 232 39.73 -22.62 5.23
N ARG A 233 39.73 -23.94 5.01
CA ARG A 233 40.82 -24.80 5.49
C ARG A 233 42.08 -24.41 4.72
N ARG A 234 43.04 -23.78 5.38
CA ARG A 234 44.43 -23.78 4.93
C ARG A 234 44.91 -25.23 5.08
N ILE A 235 45.30 -25.84 3.97
CA ILE A 235 46.15 -27.03 4.00
C ILE A 235 47.57 -26.45 4.10
N GLN A 236 48.19 -26.67 5.26
CA GLN A 236 49.64 -26.66 5.42
C GLN A 236 50.10 -28.06 5.05
N ASP A 237 50.99 -28.17 4.09
CA ASP A 237 51.89 -29.32 3.95
C ASP A 237 53.32 -28.78 3.93
N PRO A 238 54.29 -29.53 4.49
CA PRO A 238 55.62 -29.06 4.91
C PRO A 238 56.56 -28.67 3.78
#